data_AF-A0A4R6SR45-F1
#
_entry.id   AF-A0A4R6SR45-F1
#
_cell.length_a   1.000
_cell.length_b   1.000
_cell.length_c   1.000
_cell.angle_alpha   90.00
_cell.angle_beta   90.00
_cell.angle_gamma   90.00
#
_symmetry.space_group_name_H-M   'P 1'
#
loop_
_entity.id
_entity.type
_entity.pdbx_description
1 polymer ?
#
loop_
_entity_poly.entity_id
_entity_poly.type
_entity_poly.pdbx_seq_one_letter_code
_entity_poly.pdbx_strand_id
1 'polypeptide(L)'
;MNQKPLLIATALLLALGIACKKSEVKTQDELYGKPDAKSDVQVLADPPLTWQEHWFEHNQLLQRKYFDTSVVVYHDNDVAATVTWPNTFLAQVWNYTKLKYGSFGTDSRLYAIFHTAKYSGGHPSTYFDGGHDYRNVIDCGSSSTTAWTSGTGNDLDLSTHEVGHIVEGASKNVKGSPAFGIWHDSKWMELYNYDVYVGLGRTADAQRWYNLVINGSDSYPRANTHWFKDWFYPIYTQQGNQASLNNFFTLLSVHFPKQTVNNGIANISTYTRGMNMGEFVHFWSGATGIDLKPLALTAFGTLDEQGNNWTTQLTTARSTFSGVTYTKDITSTAALTVSNENTNGSGAAEGSSKLTDSYYNTKFFLGAYPTSFYAMLNFPTAQVIKGYTITSGNDAIDRDPKNFKIMASNDGTNFTQLDIRSNEAFASRNQTKKYSFTNTTAYKYYRLYITANNGSVDLQLSEWRVLQ
;
A
#
# COMPACT_ATOMS: atom_id res chain seq x y z
N MET A 1 79.02 30.84 -26.88
CA MET A 1 77.64 30.29 -26.94
C MET A 1 77.42 29.44 -25.71
N ASN A 2 76.50 29.82 -24.82
CA ASN A 2 76.00 28.99 -23.72
C ASN A 2 74.63 29.55 -23.30
N GLN A 3 73.56 28.89 -23.71
CA GLN A 3 72.19 29.13 -23.22
C GLN A 3 71.78 27.97 -22.33
N LYS A 4 71.29 28.28 -21.13
CA LYS A 4 70.70 27.34 -20.16
C LYS A 4 69.23 27.08 -20.54
N PRO A 5 68.71 25.84 -20.46
CA PRO A 5 67.31 25.56 -20.72
C PRO A 5 66.43 25.67 -19.48
N LEU A 6 65.18 26.01 -19.79
CA LEU A 6 64.01 26.28 -18.97
C LEU A 6 63.39 24.98 -18.44
N LEU A 7 63.12 24.90 -17.12
CA LEU A 7 62.33 23.82 -16.50
C LEU A 7 60.83 24.14 -16.65
N ILE A 8 60.12 23.32 -17.40
CA ILE A 8 58.65 23.32 -17.51
C ILE A 8 58.11 22.33 -16.47
N ALA A 9 57.30 22.82 -15.54
CA ALA A 9 56.57 22.02 -14.57
C ALA A 9 55.28 21.47 -15.21
N THR A 10 55.21 20.16 -15.41
CA THR A 10 54.01 19.47 -15.90
C THR A 10 53.05 19.23 -14.73
N ALA A 11 51.89 19.89 -14.76
CA ALA A 11 50.81 19.65 -13.82
C ALA A 11 50.17 18.27 -14.09
N LEU A 12 50.17 17.40 -13.09
CA LEU A 12 49.46 16.12 -13.09
C LEU A 12 47.94 16.40 -13.05
N LEU A 13 47.23 16.11 -14.14
CA LEU A 13 45.77 15.98 -14.10
C LEU A 13 45.40 14.70 -13.32
N LEU A 14 44.86 14.84 -12.12
CA LEU A 14 44.12 13.76 -11.46
C LEU A 14 42.78 13.57 -12.17
N ALA A 15 42.69 12.54 -13.01
CA ALA A 15 41.40 12.03 -13.48
C ALA A 15 40.78 11.19 -12.35
N LEU A 16 39.78 11.75 -11.65
CA LEU A 16 38.88 10.98 -10.78
C LEU A 16 38.00 10.09 -11.66
N GLY A 17 38.40 8.83 -11.82
CA GLY A 17 37.54 7.79 -12.36
C GLY A 17 36.37 7.55 -11.41
N ILE A 18 35.17 7.98 -11.79
CA ILE A 18 33.92 7.57 -11.15
C ILE A 18 33.75 6.08 -11.47
N ALA A 19 34.06 5.22 -10.50
CA ALA A 19 33.74 3.81 -10.56
C ALA A 19 32.21 3.68 -10.44
N CYS A 20 31.54 3.48 -11.58
CA CYS A 20 30.18 2.92 -11.60
C CYS A 20 30.23 1.57 -10.86
N LYS A 21 29.61 1.49 -9.67
CA LYS A 21 29.25 0.22 -9.08
C LYS A 21 28.28 -0.47 -10.04
N LYS A 22 28.77 -1.46 -10.77
CA LYS A 22 27.93 -2.45 -11.46
C LYS A 22 26.99 -3.03 -10.40
N SER A 23 25.69 -2.91 -10.60
CA SER A 23 24.71 -3.68 -9.84
C SER A 23 25.02 -5.16 -10.04
N GLU A 24 25.35 -5.86 -8.96
CA GLU A 24 25.47 -7.31 -8.99
C GLU A 24 24.12 -7.89 -9.42
N VAL A 25 24.13 -8.65 -10.51
CA VAL A 25 22.99 -9.46 -10.94
C VAL A 25 22.88 -10.57 -9.91
N LYS A 26 21.86 -10.50 -9.05
CA LYS A 26 21.54 -11.58 -8.12
C LYS A 26 21.25 -12.85 -8.91
N THR A 27 21.80 -13.96 -8.43
CA THR A 27 21.58 -15.27 -9.04
C THR A 27 20.12 -15.72 -8.83
N GLN A 28 19.66 -16.67 -9.66
CA GLN A 28 18.32 -17.24 -9.55
C GLN A 28 18.04 -17.72 -8.11
N ASP A 29 19.00 -18.37 -7.46
CA ASP A 29 18.90 -18.86 -6.08
C ASP A 29 18.75 -17.74 -5.02
N GLU A 30 19.26 -16.53 -5.28
CA GLU A 30 19.12 -15.37 -4.40
C GLU A 30 17.78 -14.64 -4.59
N LEU A 31 17.08 -14.90 -5.70
CA LEU A 31 15.73 -14.40 -5.99
C LEU A 31 14.64 -15.34 -5.46
N TYR A 32 14.92 -16.64 -5.35
CA TYR A 32 13.94 -17.67 -4.97
C TYR A 32 14.13 -18.27 -3.57
N GLY A 33 15.23 -17.94 -2.89
CA GLY A 33 15.55 -18.48 -1.56
C GLY A 33 15.99 -19.94 -1.63
N LYS A 34 17.04 -20.29 -0.90
CA LYS A 34 17.38 -21.71 -0.71
C LYS A 34 16.22 -22.39 0.05
N PRO A 35 15.71 -23.54 -0.42
CA PRO A 35 14.77 -24.32 0.38
C PRO A 35 15.45 -24.68 1.70
N ASP A 36 14.76 -24.38 2.80
CA ASP A 36 15.22 -24.68 4.14
C ASP A 36 15.43 -26.19 4.24
N ALA A 37 16.68 -26.62 4.46
CA ALA A 37 17.02 -28.02 4.57
C ALA A 37 16.61 -28.51 5.96
N LYS A 38 15.29 -28.71 6.16
CA LYS A 38 14.59 -29.54 7.17
C LYS A 38 13.11 -29.16 7.31
N SER A 39 12.36 -29.12 6.20
CA SER A 39 10.91 -29.34 6.26
C SER A 39 10.62 -30.73 5.73
N ASP A 40 9.79 -31.51 6.42
CA ASP A 40 9.17 -32.69 5.83
C ASP A 40 8.44 -32.23 4.56
N VAL A 41 9.03 -32.50 3.40
CA VAL A 41 8.40 -32.19 2.12
C VAL A 41 7.20 -33.11 2.01
N GLN A 42 6.01 -32.59 2.32
CA GLN A 42 4.77 -33.30 2.10
C GLN A 42 4.70 -33.66 0.60
N VAL A 43 4.90 -34.93 0.29
CA VAL A 43 4.75 -35.44 -1.08
C VAL A 43 3.26 -35.42 -1.40
N LEU A 44 2.83 -34.40 -2.13
CA LEU A 44 1.46 -34.28 -2.60
C LEU A 44 1.21 -35.32 -3.69
N ALA A 45 0.04 -35.97 -3.63
CA ALA A 45 -0.40 -36.83 -4.72
C ALA A 45 -0.52 -36.03 -6.02
N ASP A 46 -0.26 -36.71 -7.14
CA ASP A 46 -0.51 -36.17 -8.47
C ASP A 46 -1.97 -35.70 -8.59
N PRO A 47 -2.23 -34.49 -9.12
CA PRO A 47 -3.60 -34.06 -9.39
C PRO A 47 -4.28 -35.00 -10.39
N PRO A 48 -5.61 -35.17 -10.35
CA PRO A 48 -6.27 -36.09 -11.29
C PRO A 48 -6.05 -35.67 -12.75
N LEU A 49 -6.05 -36.63 -13.68
CA LEU A 49 -5.90 -36.31 -15.12
C LEU A 49 -7.10 -35.52 -15.66
N THR A 50 -8.27 -35.74 -15.07
CA THR A 50 -9.53 -35.09 -15.42
C THR A 50 -10.24 -34.62 -14.18
N TRP A 51 -10.98 -33.52 -14.29
CA TRP A 51 -11.79 -32.99 -13.21
C TRP A 51 -13.12 -32.51 -13.75
N GLN A 52 -14.21 -33.07 -13.24
CA GLN A 52 -15.55 -32.66 -13.62
C GLN A 52 -15.96 -31.43 -12.80
N GLU A 53 -16.33 -30.35 -13.46
CA GLU A 53 -16.91 -29.19 -12.77
C GLU A 53 -18.29 -29.52 -12.23
N HIS A 54 -18.60 -28.95 -11.08
CA HIS A 54 -19.88 -29.15 -10.37
C HIS A 54 -20.32 -27.91 -9.58
N TRP A 55 -19.82 -26.73 -9.98
CA TRP A 55 -20.15 -25.43 -9.37
C TRP A 55 -20.94 -24.54 -10.32
N PHE A 56 -21.88 -23.75 -9.77
CA PHE A 56 -22.79 -22.87 -10.53
C PHE A 56 -23.41 -23.56 -11.77
N GLU A 57 -23.39 -22.90 -12.93
CA GLU A 57 -23.75 -23.46 -14.23
C GLU A 57 -22.60 -24.18 -14.95
N HIS A 58 -21.40 -24.25 -14.35
CA HIS A 58 -20.23 -24.88 -14.93
C HIS A 58 -20.37 -26.41 -14.84
N ASN A 59 -20.16 -27.08 -15.98
CA ASN A 59 -20.31 -28.53 -16.11
C ASN A 59 -19.40 -29.07 -17.22
N GLN A 60 -18.16 -28.58 -17.28
CA GLN A 60 -17.16 -29.08 -18.24
C GLN A 60 -16.36 -30.24 -17.63
N LEU A 61 -15.99 -31.20 -18.48
CA LEU A 61 -14.94 -32.15 -18.13
C LEU A 61 -13.59 -31.51 -18.43
N LEU A 62 -12.90 -31.08 -17.39
CA LEU A 62 -11.60 -30.45 -17.48
C LEU A 62 -10.50 -31.51 -17.63
N GLN A 63 -9.46 -31.17 -18.38
CA GLN A 63 -8.29 -31.99 -18.59
C GLN A 63 -7.04 -31.29 -18.04
N ARG A 64 -6.27 -31.99 -17.20
CA ARG A 64 -4.99 -31.51 -16.68
C ARG A 64 -4.00 -31.37 -17.83
N LYS A 65 -3.58 -30.14 -18.14
CA LYS A 65 -2.57 -29.86 -19.18
C LYS A 65 -1.17 -29.76 -18.62
N TYR A 66 -1.04 -29.34 -17.36
CA TYR A 66 0.24 -29.16 -16.69
C TYR A 66 0.08 -29.27 -15.18
N PHE A 67 1.13 -29.70 -14.48
CA PHE A 67 1.25 -29.50 -13.04
C PHE A 67 2.72 -29.50 -12.61
N ASP A 68 3.00 -28.79 -11.53
CA ASP A 68 4.24 -28.85 -10.76
C ASP A 68 3.95 -28.70 -9.26
N THR A 69 4.94 -28.31 -8.46
CA THR A 69 4.78 -28.07 -7.01
C THR A 69 4.01 -26.79 -6.66
N SER A 70 3.76 -25.93 -7.65
CA SER A 70 3.22 -24.57 -7.49
C SER A 70 1.84 -24.41 -8.14
N VAL A 71 1.59 -25.06 -9.27
CA VAL A 71 0.35 -24.88 -10.03
C VAL A 71 -0.11 -26.18 -10.67
N VAL A 72 -1.42 -26.29 -10.88
CA VAL A 72 -2.07 -27.28 -11.71
C VAL A 72 -2.93 -26.53 -12.71
N VAL A 73 -2.76 -26.80 -14.01
CA VAL A 73 -3.51 -26.11 -15.06
C VAL A 73 -4.45 -27.09 -15.74
N TYR A 74 -5.73 -26.72 -15.74
CA TYR A 74 -6.83 -27.46 -16.34
C TYR A 74 -7.49 -26.63 -17.43
N HIS A 75 -7.78 -27.27 -18.56
CA HIS A 75 -8.57 -26.67 -19.62
C HIS A 75 -9.77 -27.56 -19.92
N ASP A 76 -10.89 -26.95 -20.33
CA ASP A 76 -11.88 -27.68 -21.12
C ASP A 76 -11.36 -27.96 -22.56
N ASN A 77 -12.20 -28.54 -23.41
CA ASN A 77 -11.80 -28.90 -24.78
C ASN A 77 -11.70 -27.69 -25.73
N ASP A 78 -12.19 -26.52 -25.34
CA ASP A 78 -12.28 -25.35 -26.22
C ASP A 78 -11.07 -24.42 -26.08
N VAL A 79 -10.29 -24.53 -25.00
CA VAL A 79 -9.02 -23.83 -24.88
C VAL A 79 -7.98 -24.46 -25.80
N ALA A 80 -7.36 -23.64 -26.65
CA ALA A 80 -6.34 -24.09 -27.58
C ALA A 80 -5.16 -24.76 -26.86
N ALA A 81 -4.71 -25.91 -27.35
CA ALA A 81 -3.60 -26.67 -26.76
C ALA A 81 -2.25 -25.92 -26.77
N THR A 82 -2.14 -24.84 -27.56
CA THR A 82 -0.96 -23.96 -27.61
C THR A 82 -0.88 -23.02 -26.40
N VAL A 83 -1.95 -22.84 -25.64
CA VAL A 83 -1.99 -22.01 -24.43
C VAL A 83 -1.17 -22.69 -23.33
N THR A 84 0.01 -22.15 -23.05
CA THR A 84 0.97 -22.72 -22.09
C THR A 84 1.59 -21.68 -21.14
N TRP A 85 1.38 -20.39 -21.40
CA TRP A 85 1.84 -19.32 -20.51
C TRP A 85 1.35 -19.45 -19.05
N PRO A 86 0.14 -19.99 -18.75
CA PRO A 86 -0.31 -20.09 -17.35
C PRO A 86 0.62 -20.95 -16.50
N ASN A 87 1.22 -21.97 -17.09
CA ASN A 87 2.12 -22.92 -16.42
C ASN A 87 3.26 -22.21 -15.68
N THR A 88 3.89 -21.23 -16.35
CA THR A 88 5.01 -20.48 -15.76
C THR A 88 4.54 -19.25 -15.01
N PHE A 89 3.66 -18.45 -15.62
CA PHE A 89 3.24 -17.18 -15.04
C PHE A 89 2.48 -17.38 -13.73
N LEU A 90 1.49 -18.28 -13.67
CA LEU A 90 0.72 -18.49 -12.45
C LEU A 90 1.52 -19.20 -11.36
N ALA A 91 2.51 -20.02 -11.72
CA ALA A 91 3.47 -20.54 -10.74
C ALA A 91 4.28 -19.39 -10.10
N GLN A 92 4.72 -18.41 -10.89
CA GLN A 92 5.41 -17.22 -10.39
C GLN A 92 4.51 -16.36 -9.50
N VAL A 93 3.28 -16.06 -9.95
CA VAL A 93 2.28 -15.32 -9.18
C VAL A 93 2.04 -16.04 -7.85
N TRP A 94 1.65 -17.31 -7.88
CA TRP A 94 1.30 -18.05 -6.67
C TRP A 94 2.46 -18.21 -5.69
N ASN A 95 3.68 -18.42 -6.18
CA ASN A 95 4.85 -18.47 -5.31
C ASN A 95 5.17 -17.11 -4.68
N TYR A 96 5.01 -16.01 -5.42
CA TYR A 96 5.08 -14.66 -4.85
C TYR A 96 3.99 -14.45 -3.80
N THR A 97 2.74 -14.82 -4.10
CA THR A 97 1.61 -14.72 -3.19
C THR A 97 1.89 -15.43 -1.88
N LYS A 98 2.32 -16.70 -1.93
CA LYS A 98 2.65 -17.46 -0.73
C LYS A 98 3.79 -16.84 0.07
N LEU A 99 4.81 -16.35 -0.63
CA LEU A 99 5.97 -15.70 0.00
C LEU A 99 5.60 -14.41 0.74
N LYS A 100 4.67 -13.60 0.20
CA LYS A 100 4.35 -12.27 0.75
C LYS A 100 3.11 -12.25 1.64
N TYR A 101 2.11 -13.08 1.35
CA TYR A 101 0.81 -13.07 2.03
C TYR A 101 0.60 -14.29 2.96
N GLY A 102 1.43 -15.33 2.81
CA GLY A 102 1.47 -16.50 3.70
C GLY A 102 0.88 -17.77 3.08
N SER A 103 0.57 -18.76 3.91
CA SER A 103 0.08 -20.06 3.44
C SER A 103 -1.44 -20.08 3.25
N PHE A 104 -1.90 -20.84 2.26
CA PHE A 104 -3.32 -21.02 1.92
C PHE A 104 -3.71 -22.49 1.98
N GLY A 105 -3.53 -23.12 3.15
CA GLY A 105 -3.78 -24.54 3.34
C GLY A 105 -2.53 -25.40 3.09
N THR A 106 -2.71 -26.72 3.12
CA THR A 106 -1.61 -27.69 3.05
C THR A 106 -1.20 -28.06 1.63
N ASP A 107 -2.12 -27.95 0.66
CA ASP A 107 -1.76 -28.11 -0.75
C ASP A 107 -1.03 -26.84 -1.21
N SER A 108 0.22 -26.99 -1.65
CA SER A 108 1.05 -25.88 -2.08
C SER A 108 0.67 -25.31 -3.44
N ARG A 109 -0.27 -25.96 -4.17
CA ARG A 109 -0.58 -25.66 -5.56
C ARG A 109 -1.81 -24.77 -5.71
N LEU A 110 -1.75 -23.89 -6.71
CA LEU A 110 -2.91 -23.21 -7.26
C LEU A 110 -3.53 -24.07 -8.36
N TYR A 111 -4.85 -24.23 -8.37
CA TYR A 111 -5.58 -24.93 -9.42
C TYR A 111 -6.19 -23.89 -10.37
N ALA A 112 -5.60 -23.75 -11.56
CA ALA A 112 -6.03 -22.77 -12.55
C ALA A 112 -6.84 -23.45 -13.65
N ILE A 113 -8.04 -22.92 -13.89
CA ILE A 113 -9.00 -23.41 -14.88
C ILE A 113 -9.21 -22.30 -15.90
N PHE A 114 -9.24 -22.68 -17.19
CA PHE A 114 -9.48 -21.75 -18.28
C PHE A 114 -10.59 -22.24 -19.22
N HIS A 115 -11.39 -21.30 -19.70
CA HIS A 115 -12.46 -21.52 -20.67
C HIS A 115 -12.41 -20.52 -21.83
N THR A 116 -12.67 -21.00 -23.04
CA THR A 116 -12.74 -20.17 -24.25
C THR A 116 -14.17 -20.12 -24.77
N ALA A 117 -14.60 -18.95 -25.27
CA ALA A 117 -15.94 -18.68 -25.79
C ALA A 117 -17.12 -18.90 -24.81
N LYS A 118 -16.87 -18.94 -23.49
CA LYS A 118 -17.88 -19.16 -22.44
C LYS A 118 -17.42 -18.62 -21.09
N TYR A 119 -18.37 -18.58 -20.14
CA TYR A 119 -18.14 -18.28 -18.72
C TYR A 119 -17.30 -17.01 -18.48
N SER A 120 -17.58 -15.95 -19.25
CA SER A 120 -16.75 -14.74 -19.26
C SER A 120 -16.63 -14.12 -17.88
N GLY A 121 -15.38 -13.89 -17.44
CA GLY A 121 -15.08 -13.37 -16.12
C GLY A 121 -14.16 -14.33 -15.35
N GLY A 122 -13.98 -14.03 -14.08
CA GLY A 122 -13.23 -14.88 -13.17
C GLY A 122 -14.09 -15.29 -11.98
N HIS A 123 -13.79 -16.47 -11.46
CA HIS A 123 -14.41 -17.02 -10.26
C HIS A 123 -13.32 -17.68 -9.41
N PRO A 124 -13.11 -17.22 -8.16
CA PRO A 124 -12.13 -17.78 -7.27
C PRO A 124 -12.79 -18.72 -6.26
N SER A 125 -12.06 -19.75 -5.84
CA SER A 125 -12.43 -20.51 -4.65
C SER A 125 -11.22 -20.84 -3.79
N THR A 126 -11.49 -21.12 -2.52
CA THR A 126 -10.44 -21.35 -1.52
C THR A 126 -10.51 -22.78 -1.02
N TYR A 127 -9.41 -23.27 -0.46
CA TYR A 127 -9.35 -24.61 0.15
C TYR A 127 -10.34 -24.85 1.29
N PHE A 128 -11.08 -23.83 1.74
CA PHE A 128 -12.17 -23.97 2.70
C PHE A 128 -13.49 -24.45 2.10
N ASP A 129 -13.63 -24.41 0.78
CA ASP A 129 -14.89 -24.66 0.07
C ASP A 129 -14.96 -26.07 -0.53
N GLY A 130 -15.97 -26.83 -0.12
CA GLY A 130 -16.24 -28.16 -0.65
C GLY A 130 -16.78 -28.13 -2.09
N GLY A 131 -17.36 -27.00 -2.54
CA GLY A 131 -17.84 -26.85 -3.92
C GLY A 131 -16.74 -26.92 -4.98
N HIS A 132 -15.48 -26.76 -4.56
CA HIS A 132 -14.29 -26.84 -5.41
C HIS A 132 -13.31 -27.89 -4.91
N ASP A 133 -13.84 -28.93 -4.26
CA ASP A 133 -13.07 -30.06 -3.74
C ASP A 133 -11.94 -29.65 -2.78
N TYR A 134 -12.17 -28.57 -2.01
CA TYR A 134 -11.24 -28.01 -1.03
C TYR A 134 -9.89 -27.62 -1.64
N ARG A 135 -9.90 -27.06 -2.85
CA ARG A 135 -8.72 -26.54 -3.56
C ARG A 135 -8.73 -25.01 -3.61
N ASN A 136 -7.54 -24.42 -3.69
CA ASN A 136 -7.39 -23.03 -4.11
C ASN A 136 -7.53 -22.96 -5.62
N VAL A 137 -8.62 -22.38 -6.09
CA VAL A 137 -9.01 -22.37 -7.50
C VAL A 137 -9.07 -20.95 -8.02
N ILE A 138 -8.55 -20.74 -9.22
CA ILE A 138 -9.00 -19.67 -10.09
C ILE A 138 -9.65 -20.30 -11.32
N ASP A 139 -10.85 -19.85 -11.65
CA ASP A 139 -11.60 -20.27 -12.82
C ASP A 139 -11.83 -19.05 -13.71
N CYS A 140 -11.20 -19.04 -14.89
CA CYS A 140 -11.14 -17.88 -15.77
C CYS A 140 -11.76 -18.22 -17.13
N GLY A 141 -12.86 -17.55 -17.47
CA GLY A 141 -13.51 -17.68 -18.77
C GLY A 141 -13.51 -16.38 -19.57
N SER A 142 -13.74 -16.52 -20.87
CA SER A 142 -13.81 -15.41 -21.81
C SER A 142 -14.82 -15.71 -22.91
N SER A 143 -15.60 -14.69 -23.30
CA SER A 143 -16.50 -14.79 -24.45
C SER A 143 -15.77 -14.81 -25.80
N SER A 144 -14.46 -14.53 -25.83
CA SER A 144 -13.66 -14.58 -27.06
C SER A 144 -13.36 -16.02 -27.49
N THR A 145 -13.45 -16.30 -28.79
CA THR A 145 -13.06 -17.59 -29.39
C THR A 145 -11.55 -17.76 -29.52
N THR A 146 -10.77 -16.69 -29.32
CA THR A 146 -9.31 -16.70 -29.36
C THR A 146 -8.68 -16.37 -28.01
N ALA A 147 -9.45 -16.48 -26.93
CA ALA A 147 -9.02 -16.19 -25.57
C ALA A 147 -7.71 -16.92 -25.20
N TRP A 148 -6.92 -16.29 -24.33
CA TRP A 148 -5.70 -16.85 -23.72
C TRP A 148 -4.52 -17.09 -24.66
N THR A 149 -4.69 -16.92 -25.97
CA THR A 149 -3.61 -17.15 -26.95
C THR A 149 -2.48 -16.13 -26.84
N SER A 150 -2.74 -14.95 -26.25
CA SER A 150 -1.74 -13.89 -26.13
C SER A 150 -0.80 -14.07 -24.94
N GLY A 151 -1.33 -14.49 -23.78
CA GLY A 151 -0.58 -14.50 -22.52
C GLY A 151 -0.11 -13.11 -22.10
N THR A 152 -0.91 -12.07 -22.42
CA THR A 152 -0.61 -10.66 -22.14
C THR A 152 -1.88 -9.91 -21.77
N GLY A 153 -1.74 -8.69 -21.23
CA GLY A 153 -2.90 -7.84 -20.93
C GLY A 153 -3.89 -8.53 -20.00
N ASN A 154 -5.15 -8.53 -20.41
CA ASN A 154 -6.24 -9.09 -19.60
C ASN A 154 -6.09 -10.58 -19.28
N ASP A 155 -5.37 -11.36 -20.10
CA ASP A 155 -5.07 -12.77 -19.79
C ASP A 155 -4.32 -12.87 -18.45
N LEU A 156 -3.35 -11.98 -18.24
CA LEU A 156 -2.56 -11.90 -17.01
C LEU A 156 -3.31 -11.17 -15.90
N ASP A 157 -3.99 -10.06 -16.24
CA ASP A 157 -4.65 -9.20 -15.26
C ASP A 157 -5.80 -9.92 -14.54
N LEU A 158 -6.68 -10.60 -15.29
CA LEU A 158 -7.80 -11.35 -14.72
C LEU A 158 -7.30 -12.54 -13.89
N SER A 159 -6.38 -13.33 -14.43
CA SER A 159 -5.90 -14.51 -13.71
C SER A 159 -5.12 -14.14 -12.44
N THR A 160 -4.41 -13.00 -12.43
CA THR A 160 -3.78 -12.47 -11.20
C THR A 160 -4.83 -11.96 -10.22
N HIS A 161 -5.86 -11.26 -10.70
CA HIS A 161 -6.97 -10.74 -9.89
C HIS A 161 -7.64 -11.87 -9.10
N GLU A 162 -7.95 -12.99 -9.75
CA GLU A 162 -8.56 -14.16 -9.09
C GLU A 162 -7.67 -14.77 -7.99
N VAL A 163 -6.34 -14.76 -8.17
CA VAL A 163 -5.43 -15.18 -7.09
C VAL A 163 -5.53 -14.24 -5.90
N GLY A 164 -5.75 -12.95 -6.14
CA GLY A 164 -5.98 -11.95 -5.08
C GLY A 164 -7.19 -12.29 -4.22
N HIS A 165 -8.29 -12.77 -4.79
CA HIS A 165 -9.45 -13.19 -4.01
C HIS A 165 -9.16 -14.39 -3.09
N ILE A 166 -8.21 -15.25 -3.43
CA ILE A 166 -7.75 -16.32 -2.53
C ILE A 166 -7.02 -15.72 -1.32
N VAL A 167 -6.19 -14.70 -1.54
CA VAL A 167 -5.56 -13.94 -0.45
C VAL A 167 -6.62 -13.34 0.46
N GLU A 168 -7.56 -12.62 -0.14
CA GLU A 168 -8.65 -11.97 0.58
C GLU A 168 -9.50 -12.97 1.38
N GLY A 169 -9.85 -14.11 0.77
CA GLY A 169 -10.82 -15.06 1.31
C GLY A 169 -10.26 -16.14 2.23
N ALA A 170 -8.94 -16.33 2.26
CA ALA A 170 -8.33 -17.44 3.00
C ALA A 170 -7.03 -17.10 3.76
N SER A 171 -6.66 -15.81 3.84
CA SER A 171 -5.49 -15.39 4.61
C SER A 171 -5.55 -15.83 6.06
N LYS A 172 -4.38 -16.24 6.58
CA LYS A 172 -4.15 -16.59 7.98
C LYS A 172 -5.07 -17.70 8.52
N ASN A 173 -5.44 -18.63 7.65
CA ASN A 173 -6.31 -19.76 8.01
C ASN A 173 -7.67 -19.31 8.60
N VAL A 174 -8.20 -18.19 8.10
CA VAL A 174 -9.54 -17.71 8.42
C VAL A 174 -10.32 -17.52 7.12
N LYS A 175 -11.50 -18.13 7.04
CA LYS A 175 -12.40 -18.02 5.89
C LYS A 175 -13.12 -16.67 5.88
N GLY A 176 -13.18 -16.07 4.69
CA GLY A 176 -14.01 -14.92 4.35
C GLY A 176 -13.27 -13.59 4.34
N SER A 177 -13.92 -12.56 3.76
CA SER A 177 -13.40 -11.21 3.66
C SER A 177 -14.34 -10.22 4.34
N PRO A 178 -13.99 -9.73 5.54
CA PRO A 178 -14.82 -8.73 6.19
C PRO A 178 -14.87 -7.40 5.42
N ALA A 179 -13.86 -7.10 4.60
CA ALA A 179 -13.73 -5.84 3.87
C ALA A 179 -14.38 -5.85 2.48
N PHE A 180 -14.82 -7.01 1.98
CA PHE A 180 -15.41 -7.13 0.63
C PHE A 180 -16.54 -6.13 0.38
N GLY A 181 -17.45 -5.94 1.35
CA GLY A 181 -18.54 -4.97 1.22
C GLY A 181 -18.14 -3.49 1.21
N ILE A 182 -16.85 -3.18 1.46
CA ILE A 182 -16.32 -1.82 1.46
C ILE A 182 -15.58 -1.53 0.15
N TRP A 183 -14.69 -2.45 -0.25
CA TRP A 183 -13.85 -2.28 -1.43
C TRP A 183 -14.41 -2.99 -2.67
N HIS A 184 -15.53 -3.72 -2.53
CA HIS A 184 -16.18 -4.52 -3.56
C HIS A 184 -15.21 -5.46 -4.29
N ASP A 185 -15.59 -6.00 -5.45
CA ASP A 185 -14.75 -6.96 -6.16
C ASP A 185 -13.34 -6.42 -6.41
N SER A 186 -13.20 -5.26 -7.05
CA SER A 186 -11.92 -5.03 -7.72
C SER A 186 -10.96 -4.08 -7.00
N LYS A 187 -11.38 -3.31 -5.99
CA LYS A 187 -10.52 -2.17 -5.56
C LYS A 187 -9.26 -2.61 -4.82
N TRP A 188 -9.33 -3.67 -4.01
CA TRP A 188 -8.10 -4.25 -3.43
C TRP A 188 -7.31 -5.06 -4.47
N MET A 189 -8.00 -5.73 -5.41
CA MET A 189 -7.36 -6.50 -6.48
C MET A 189 -6.54 -5.63 -7.44
N GLU A 190 -7.00 -4.40 -7.71
CA GLU A 190 -6.24 -3.39 -8.45
C GLU A 190 -4.85 -3.17 -7.85
N LEU A 191 -4.76 -3.08 -6.52
CA LEU A 191 -3.47 -2.95 -5.85
C LEU A 191 -2.68 -4.26 -5.82
N TYR A 192 -3.35 -5.39 -5.59
CA TYR A 192 -2.71 -6.70 -5.57
C TYR A 192 -2.03 -7.03 -6.92
N ASN A 193 -2.71 -6.79 -8.05
CA ASN A 193 -2.13 -6.96 -9.38
C ASN A 193 -0.87 -6.10 -9.57
N TYR A 194 -0.93 -4.84 -9.13
CA TYR A 194 0.22 -3.93 -9.18
C TYR A 194 1.39 -4.47 -8.35
N ASP A 195 1.14 -4.89 -7.10
CA ASP A 195 2.13 -5.47 -6.21
C ASP A 195 2.79 -6.72 -6.81
N VAL A 196 1.99 -7.65 -7.34
CA VAL A 196 2.51 -8.86 -7.99
C VAL A 196 3.42 -8.51 -9.17
N TYR A 197 3.01 -7.60 -10.06
CA TYR A 197 3.85 -7.22 -11.20
C TYR A 197 5.16 -6.55 -10.77
N VAL A 198 5.11 -5.67 -9.77
CA VAL A 198 6.32 -5.07 -9.19
C VAL A 198 7.22 -6.14 -8.58
N GLY A 199 6.64 -7.04 -7.79
CA GLY A 199 7.34 -8.12 -7.08
C GLY A 199 8.00 -9.14 -8.00
N LEU A 200 7.38 -9.42 -9.15
CA LEU A 200 7.93 -10.29 -10.20
C LEU A 200 8.91 -9.57 -11.14
N GLY A 201 9.19 -8.28 -10.94
CA GLY A 201 10.07 -7.50 -11.81
C GLY A 201 9.49 -7.22 -13.20
N ARG A 202 8.17 -7.36 -13.37
CA ARG A 202 7.46 -7.14 -14.65
C ARG A 202 7.15 -5.66 -14.84
N THR A 203 8.20 -4.86 -15.01
CA THR A 203 8.11 -3.38 -15.03
C THR A 203 7.16 -2.84 -16.11
N ALA A 204 7.13 -3.47 -17.29
CA ALA A 204 6.21 -3.09 -18.37
C ALA A 204 4.73 -3.35 -18.02
N ASP A 205 4.42 -4.50 -17.42
CA ASP A 205 3.07 -4.84 -16.99
C ASP A 205 2.63 -3.97 -15.80
N ALA A 206 3.52 -3.75 -14.82
CA ALA A 206 3.26 -2.86 -13.70
C ALA A 206 2.95 -1.43 -14.16
N GLN A 207 3.71 -0.90 -15.12
CA GLN A 207 3.46 0.44 -15.67
C GLN A 207 2.16 0.50 -16.48
N ARG A 208 1.87 -0.50 -17.32
CA ARG A 208 0.60 -0.60 -18.05
C ARG A 208 -0.57 -0.61 -17.07
N TRP A 209 -0.52 -1.48 -16.07
CA TRP A 209 -1.57 -1.66 -15.08
C TRP A 209 -1.79 -0.37 -14.28
N TYR A 210 -0.71 0.25 -13.78
CA TYR A 210 -0.79 1.55 -13.11
C TYR A 210 -1.50 2.60 -13.96
N ASN A 211 -1.11 2.74 -15.24
CA ASN A 211 -1.72 3.72 -16.13
C ASN A 211 -3.21 3.43 -16.39
N LEU A 212 -3.60 2.16 -16.37
CA LEU A 212 -4.99 1.74 -16.53
C LEU A 212 -5.84 2.15 -15.32
N VAL A 213 -5.37 1.88 -14.10
CA VAL A 213 -6.20 2.01 -12.88
C VAL A 213 -6.08 3.37 -12.19
N ILE A 214 -4.99 4.12 -12.39
CA ILE A 214 -4.73 5.37 -11.64
C ILE A 214 -5.79 6.46 -11.85
N ASN A 215 -6.47 6.47 -12.99
CA ASN A 215 -7.54 7.43 -13.28
C ASN A 215 -8.95 6.82 -13.14
N GLY A 216 -9.05 5.54 -12.75
CA GLY A 216 -10.32 4.89 -12.48
C GLY A 216 -11.05 5.58 -11.33
N SER A 217 -12.37 5.74 -11.46
CA SER A 217 -13.22 6.27 -10.41
C SER A 217 -14.47 5.42 -10.25
N ASP A 218 -14.99 5.44 -9.03
CA ASP A 218 -16.19 4.72 -8.62
C ASP A 218 -17.19 5.67 -7.98
N SER A 219 -18.45 5.23 -7.92
CA SER A 219 -19.53 5.96 -7.25
C SER A 219 -19.59 5.70 -5.74
N TYR A 220 -18.72 4.83 -5.20
CA TYR A 220 -18.72 4.42 -3.80
C TYR A 220 -17.35 4.65 -3.14
N PRO A 221 -17.33 5.01 -1.83
CA PRO A 221 -18.50 5.29 -1.00
C PRO A 221 -19.19 6.61 -1.37
N ARG A 222 -18.59 7.39 -2.27
CA ARG A 222 -19.20 8.58 -2.88
C ARG A 222 -18.80 8.73 -4.34
N ALA A 223 -19.55 9.55 -5.09
CA ALA A 223 -19.22 9.88 -6.47
C ALA A 223 -17.78 10.39 -6.63
N ASN A 224 -17.11 9.94 -7.69
CA ASN A 224 -15.72 10.28 -8.04
C ASN A 224 -14.69 9.83 -6.99
N THR A 225 -14.92 8.70 -6.33
CA THR A 225 -13.90 8.09 -5.46
C THR A 225 -12.85 7.40 -6.32
N HIS A 226 -11.57 7.71 -6.13
CA HIS A 226 -10.46 7.03 -6.80
C HIS A 226 -9.73 6.09 -5.84
N TRP A 227 -10.21 4.86 -5.69
CA TRP A 227 -9.69 3.89 -4.71
C TRP A 227 -8.19 3.61 -4.85
N PHE A 228 -7.74 3.28 -6.06
CA PHE A 228 -6.32 3.03 -6.31
C PHE A 228 -5.49 4.26 -6.01
N LYS A 229 -5.83 5.41 -6.60
CA LYS A 229 -5.05 6.64 -6.55
C LYS A 229 -5.00 7.29 -5.16
N ASP A 230 -6.14 7.38 -4.49
CA ASP A 230 -6.29 8.23 -3.30
C ASP A 230 -6.25 7.42 -1.99
N TRP A 231 -6.37 6.09 -2.04
CA TRP A 231 -6.30 5.23 -0.85
C TRP A 231 -5.17 4.20 -0.92
N PHE A 232 -5.23 3.27 -1.87
CA PHE A 232 -4.37 2.09 -1.87
C PHE A 232 -2.93 2.37 -2.30
N TYR A 233 -2.73 3.13 -3.38
CA TYR A 233 -1.40 3.45 -3.89
C TYR A 233 -0.59 4.33 -2.93
N PRO A 234 -1.15 5.35 -2.25
CA PRO A 234 -0.44 6.08 -1.20
C PRO A 234 -0.05 5.20 0.00
N ILE A 235 -0.93 4.30 0.44
CA ILE A 235 -0.62 3.34 1.51
C ILE A 235 0.57 2.46 1.10
N TYR A 236 0.54 1.93 -0.13
CA TYR A 236 1.58 1.08 -0.67
C TYR A 236 2.91 1.83 -0.82
N THR A 237 2.93 2.98 -1.48
CA THR A 237 4.17 3.68 -1.83
C THR A 237 4.78 4.48 -0.69
N GLN A 238 3.99 4.94 0.29
CA GLN A 238 4.44 5.89 1.30
C GLN A 238 4.44 5.34 2.73
N GLN A 239 3.57 4.37 3.05
CA GLN A 239 3.27 4.02 4.44
C GLN A 239 3.67 2.60 4.84
N GLY A 240 3.87 1.68 3.91
CA GLY A 240 4.49 0.39 4.28
C GLY A 240 4.50 -0.71 3.22
N ASN A 241 4.61 -0.36 1.93
CA ASN A 241 4.82 -1.30 0.82
C ASN A 241 3.90 -2.52 0.85
N GLN A 242 4.35 -3.65 0.33
CA GLN A 242 3.60 -4.90 0.36
C GLN A 242 3.38 -5.45 1.78
N ALA A 243 4.20 -5.06 2.76
CA ALA A 243 4.06 -5.52 4.14
C ALA A 243 2.76 -5.04 4.77
N SER A 244 2.36 -3.78 4.52
CA SER A 244 1.07 -3.24 4.99
C SER A 244 -0.13 -4.03 4.48
N LEU A 245 -0.07 -4.57 3.26
CA LEU A 245 -1.18 -5.33 2.66
C LEU A 245 -1.42 -6.63 3.43
N ASN A 246 -0.34 -7.37 3.72
CA ASN A 246 -0.42 -8.60 4.51
C ASN A 246 -0.70 -8.33 6.01
N ASN A 247 -0.22 -7.22 6.56
CA ASN A 247 -0.48 -6.82 7.94
C ASN A 247 -1.97 -6.59 8.19
N PHE A 248 -2.72 -6.07 7.22
CA PHE A 248 -4.17 -5.91 7.32
C PHE A 248 -4.86 -7.24 7.62
N PHE A 249 -4.59 -8.28 6.83
CA PHE A 249 -5.14 -9.63 7.08
C PHE A 249 -4.62 -10.26 8.36
N THR A 250 -3.37 -9.98 8.73
CA THR A 250 -2.81 -10.42 10.02
C THR A 250 -3.62 -9.86 11.18
N LEU A 251 -3.87 -8.54 11.18
CA LEU A 251 -4.65 -7.88 12.23
C LEU A 251 -6.10 -8.37 12.25
N LEU A 252 -6.75 -8.54 11.10
CA LEU A 252 -8.09 -9.11 11.04
C LEU A 252 -8.15 -10.49 11.68
N SER A 253 -7.19 -11.36 11.33
CA SER A 253 -7.15 -12.72 11.85
C SER A 253 -6.97 -12.77 13.37
N VAL A 254 -6.37 -11.76 13.98
CA VAL A 254 -6.14 -11.70 15.44
C VAL A 254 -7.31 -11.03 16.15
N HIS A 255 -7.83 -9.92 15.62
CA HIS A 255 -8.69 -9.01 16.37
C HIS A 255 -10.15 -8.96 15.89
N PHE A 256 -10.44 -9.32 14.64
CA PHE A 256 -11.80 -9.24 14.11
C PHE A 256 -12.63 -10.46 14.58
N PRO A 257 -13.96 -10.33 14.82
CA PRO A 257 -14.76 -11.42 15.35
C PRO A 257 -14.84 -12.62 14.42
N LYS A 258 -14.65 -13.81 14.99
CA LYS A 258 -14.63 -15.10 14.28
C LYS A 258 -15.46 -16.13 15.03
N GLN A 259 -15.90 -17.15 14.30
CA GLN A 259 -16.54 -18.34 14.82
C GLN A 259 -15.90 -19.59 14.23
N THR A 260 -16.01 -20.71 14.94
CA THR A 260 -15.62 -22.02 14.41
C THR A 260 -16.82 -22.68 13.75
N VAL A 261 -16.65 -23.13 12.51
CA VAL A 261 -17.67 -23.85 11.74
C VAL A 261 -17.08 -25.13 11.18
N ASN A 262 -17.88 -26.18 11.04
CA ASN A 262 -17.48 -27.37 10.29
C ASN A 262 -17.76 -27.14 8.79
N ASN A 263 -16.75 -27.29 7.93
CA ASN A 263 -16.91 -27.10 6.49
C ASN A 263 -17.25 -28.38 5.72
N GLY A 264 -17.52 -29.49 6.41
CA GLY A 264 -17.76 -30.81 5.84
C GLY A 264 -16.61 -31.78 6.05
N ILE A 265 -15.38 -31.29 6.22
CA ILE A 265 -14.18 -32.14 6.44
C ILE A 265 -13.38 -31.75 7.68
N ALA A 266 -13.48 -30.51 8.14
CA ALA A 266 -12.75 -30.00 9.29
C ALA A 266 -13.50 -28.85 9.98
N ASN A 267 -13.12 -28.59 11.23
CA ASN A 267 -13.51 -27.36 11.90
C ASN A 267 -12.55 -26.24 11.48
N ILE A 268 -13.10 -25.15 10.96
CA ILE A 268 -12.35 -24.00 10.44
C ILE A 268 -12.80 -22.71 11.13
N SER A 269 -11.93 -21.71 11.13
CA SER A 269 -12.29 -20.36 11.57
C SER A 269 -12.89 -19.57 10.42
N THR A 270 -14.00 -18.87 10.65
CA THR A 270 -14.61 -17.94 9.69
C THR A 270 -14.93 -16.62 10.38
N TYR A 271 -14.81 -15.50 9.67
CA TYR A 271 -15.31 -14.23 10.20
C TYR A 271 -16.82 -14.26 10.34
N THR A 272 -17.36 -13.60 11.37
CA THR A 272 -18.80 -13.65 11.68
C THR A 272 -19.63 -12.63 10.92
N ARG A 273 -19.00 -11.58 10.37
CA ARG A 273 -19.67 -10.48 9.65
C ARG A 273 -18.70 -9.69 8.76
N GLY A 274 -19.26 -8.83 7.92
CA GLY A 274 -18.53 -7.73 7.28
C GLY A 274 -18.15 -6.61 8.27
N MET A 275 -17.14 -5.84 7.92
CA MET A 275 -16.72 -4.64 8.65
C MET A 275 -17.42 -3.38 8.12
N ASN A 276 -17.55 -2.37 8.97
CA ASN A 276 -17.97 -1.03 8.53
C ASN A 276 -16.77 -0.16 8.13
N MET A 277 -17.03 1.02 7.55
CA MET A 277 -15.98 1.90 7.03
C MET A 277 -15.06 2.44 8.15
N GLY A 278 -15.59 2.70 9.35
CA GLY A 278 -14.77 3.09 10.50
C GLY A 278 -13.79 2.01 10.96
N GLU A 279 -14.24 0.75 10.97
CA GLU A 279 -13.40 -0.42 11.23
C GLU A 279 -12.35 -0.61 10.13
N PHE A 280 -12.75 -0.45 8.86
CA PHE A 280 -11.83 -0.50 7.73
C PHE A 280 -10.66 0.47 7.88
N VAL A 281 -10.95 1.74 8.16
CA VAL A 281 -9.92 2.75 8.39
C VAL A 281 -9.07 2.41 9.63
N HIS A 282 -9.68 1.88 10.69
CA HIS A 282 -8.97 1.49 11.92
C HIS A 282 -7.97 0.35 11.69
N PHE A 283 -8.37 -0.71 11.00
CA PHE A 283 -7.51 -1.86 10.71
C PHE A 283 -6.40 -1.52 9.73
N TRP A 284 -6.67 -0.71 8.70
CA TRP A 284 -5.60 -0.19 7.82
C TRP A 284 -4.63 0.75 8.53
N SER A 285 -5.13 1.54 9.49
CA SER A 285 -4.26 2.36 10.34
C SER A 285 -3.32 1.49 11.18
N GLY A 286 -3.85 0.40 11.75
CA GLY A 286 -3.03 -0.61 12.43
C GLY A 286 -2.02 -1.26 11.48
N ALA A 287 -2.44 -1.61 10.27
CA ALA A 287 -1.60 -2.30 9.29
C ALA A 287 -0.37 -1.48 8.84
N THR A 288 -0.55 -0.15 8.79
CA THR A 288 0.51 0.84 8.46
C THR A 288 1.23 1.39 9.69
N GLY A 289 0.69 1.19 10.89
CA GLY A 289 1.23 1.74 12.14
C GLY A 289 1.02 3.25 12.31
N ILE A 290 0.22 3.90 11.46
CA ILE A 290 -0.13 5.32 11.53
C ILE A 290 -1.63 5.56 11.35
N ASP A 291 -2.14 6.67 11.88
CA ASP A 291 -3.54 7.04 11.71
C ASP A 291 -3.85 7.44 10.26
N LEU A 292 -4.62 6.62 9.56
CA LEU A 292 -5.03 6.88 8.17
C LEU A 292 -6.34 7.67 8.06
N LYS A 293 -6.93 8.12 9.18
CA LYS A 293 -8.12 8.99 9.14
C LYS A 293 -7.95 10.20 8.20
N PRO A 294 -6.81 10.93 8.18
CA PRO A 294 -6.62 12.05 7.26
C PRO A 294 -6.71 11.63 5.78
N LEU A 295 -6.05 10.52 5.43
CA LEU A 295 -6.10 9.96 4.07
C LEU A 295 -7.51 9.51 3.69
N ALA A 296 -8.22 8.86 4.63
CA ALA A 296 -9.58 8.39 4.43
C ALA A 296 -10.57 9.55 4.22
N LEU A 297 -10.42 10.67 4.93
CA LEU A 297 -11.26 11.87 4.72
C LEU A 297 -11.07 12.43 3.31
N THR A 298 -9.83 12.49 2.83
CA THR A 298 -9.51 12.93 1.48
C THR A 298 -10.11 12.01 0.43
N ALA A 299 -9.88 10.69 0.55
CA ALA A 299 -10.37 9.70 -0.41
C ALA A 299 -11.91 9.60 -0.40
N PHE A 300 -12.51 9.47 0.78
CA PHE A 300 -13.88 8.99 0.95
C PHE A 300 -14.87 10.03 1.47
N GLY A 301 -14.41 11.21 1.91
CA GLY A 301 -15.27 12.15 2.63
C GLY A 301 -15.62 11.64 4.02
N THR A 302 -16.78 12.00 4.57
CA THR A 302 -17.18 11.64 5.96
C THR A 302 -18.26 10.57 6.06
N LEU A 303 -18.91 10.23 4.93
CA LEU A 303 -20.01 9.28 4.88
C LEU A 303 -19.56 7.98 4.21
N ASP A 304 -20.04 6.84 4.71
CA ASP A 304 -19.94 5.56 4.01
C ASP A 304 -21.01 5.46 2.91
N GLU A 305 -20.98 4.37 2.15
CA GLU A 305 -21.90 4.13 1.03
C GLU A 305 -23.38 4.06 1.48
N GLN A 306 -23.63 3.73 2.75
CA GLN A 306 -24.96 3.71 3.35
C GLN A 306 -25.37 5.05 3.98
N GLY A 307 -24.55 6.09 3.84
CA GLY A 307 -24.81 7.43 4.38
C GLY A 307 -24.51 7.61 5.87
N ASN A 308 -23.88 6.63 6.53
CA ASN A 308 -23.49 6.76 7.93
C ASN A 308 -22.19 7.53 8.06
N ASN A 309 -22.04 8.29 9.14
CA ASN A 309 -20.79 8.98 9.44
C ASN A 309 -19.72 8.00 9.94
N TRP A 310 -18.78 7.64 9.07
CA TRP A 310 -17.74 6.65 9.40
C TRP A 310 -16.73 7.19 10.42
N THR A 311 -16.64 8.50 10.64
CA THR A 311 -15.74 9.06 11.67
C THR A 311 -16.24 8.75 13.09
N THR A 312 -17.56 8.61 13.26
CA THR A 312 -18.17 8.09 14.50
C THR A 312 -17.89 6.59 14.63
N GLN A 313 -18.09 5.84 13.55
CA GLN A 313 -17.76 4.40 13.51
C GLN A 313 -16.28 4.15 13.87
N LEU A 314 -15.36 4.97 13.37
CA LEU A 314 -13.92 4.89 13.67
C LEU A 314 -13.65 5.10 15.17
N THR A 315 -14.38 6.00 15.82
CA THR A 315 -14.25 6.22 17.27
C THR A 315 -14.66 4.96 18.04
N THR A 316 -15.77 4.33 17.64
CA THR A 316 -16.22 3.04 18.20
C THR A 316 -15.27 1.88 17.85
N ALA A 317 -14.70 1.86 16.65
CA ALA A 317 -13.76 0.82 16.23
C ALA A 317 -12.50 0.85 17.10
N ARG A 318 -11.96 2.04 17.41
CA ARG A 318 -10.80 2.22 18.28
C ARG A 318 -11.00 1.69 19.69
N SER A 319 -12.20 1.81 20.25
CA SER A 319 -12.52 1.26 21.57
C SER A 319 -12.76 -0.25 21.50
N THR A 320 -13.53 -0.70 20.50
CA THR A 320 -13.89 -2.12 20.32
C THR A 320 -12.68 -2.99 20.01
N PHE A 321 -11.75 -2.49 19.20
CA PHE A 321 -10.55 -3.20 18.75
C PHE A 321 -9.27 -2.59 19.32
N SER A 322 -9.25 -2.29 20.61
CA SER A 322 -8.11 -1.65 21.29
C SER A 322 -6.76 -2.38 21.16
N GLY A 323 -6.76 -3.67 20.75
CA GLY A 323 -5.56 -4.42 20.40
C GLY A 323 -4.91 -4.00 19.07
N VAL A 324 -5.62 -3.29 18.20
CA VAL A 324 -5.10 -2.72 16.96
C VAL A 324 -4.54 -1.33 17.26
N THR A 325 -3.21 -1.24 17.36
CA THR A 325 -2.52 -0.01 17.77
C THR A 325 -1.78 0.66 16.62
N TYR A 326 -1.73 1.98 16.62
CA TYR A 326 -0.97 2.79 15.68
C TYR A 326 -0.68 4.17 16.25
N THR A 327 0.29 4.86 15.66
CA THR A 327 0.61 6.24 16.04
C THR A 327 -0.55 7.15 15.69
N LYS A 328 -1.08 7.92 16.64
CA LYS A 328 -2.26 8.76 16.41
C LYS A 328 -1.87 10.12 15.85
N ASP A 329 -2.46 10.53 14.72
CA ASP A 329 -2.39 11.92 14.26
C ASP A 329 -3.47 12.73 14.98
N ILE A 330 -3.06 13.73 15.76
CA ILE A 330 -3.99 14.60 16.50
C ILE A 330 -4.03 16.03 15.97
N THR A 331 -3.39 16.29 14.82
CA THR A 331 -3.24 17.63 14.22
C THR A 331 -4.58 18.34 14.05
N SER A 332 -5.61 17.62 13.57
CA SER A 332 -6.94 18.18 13.33
C SER A 332 -7.70 18.59 14.61
N THR A 333 -7.16 18.31 15.79
CA THR A 333 -7.76 18.72 17.07
C THR A 333 -7.20 20.05 17.59
N ALA A 334 -6.22 20.63 16.89
CA ALA A 334 -5.64 21.93 17.17
C ALA A 334 -6.10 22.98 16.15
N ALA A 335 -6.13 24.25 16.57
CA ALA A 335 -6.23 25.37 15.65
C ALA A 335 -4.85 25.77 15.15
N LEU A 336 -4.68 25.89 13.83
CA LEU A 336 -3.45 26.34 13.19
C LEU A 336 -3.37 27.87 13.16
N THR A 337 -2.20 28.42 13.49
CA THR A 337 -1.81 29.80 13.18
C THR A 337 -0.39 29.85 12.62
N VAL A 338 -0.05 30.90 11.89
CA VAL A 338 1.31 31.14 11.37
C VAL A 338 1.77 32.56 11.74
N SER A 339 3.09 32.76 11.87
CA SER A 339 3.66 34.09 12.14
C SER A 339 3.57 35.03 10.94
N ASN A 340 3.56 34.47 9.73
CA ASN A 340 3.47 35.18 8.47
C ASN A 340 2.57 34.37 7.54
N GLU A 341 1.57 35.03 6.97
CA GLU A 341 0.61 34.40 6.07
C GLU A 341 0.98 34.65 4.61
N ASN A 342 0.48 33.79 3.72
CA ASN A 342 0.43 34.05 2.30
C ASN A 342 -0.29 35.38 2.02
N THR A 343 0.15 36.13 1.01
CA THR A 343 -0.42 37.45 0.69
C THR A 343 -1.91 37.41 0.35
N ASN A 344 -2.43 36.26 -0.08
CA ASN A 344 -3.83 36.05 -0.42
C ASN A 344 -4.67 35.50 0.77
N GLY A 345 -4.06 35.34 1.95
CA GLY A 345 -4.72 34.90 3.17
C GLY A 345 -4.73 33.38 3.39
N SER A 346 -5.16 32.96 4.58
CA SER A 346 -5.04 31.58 5.07
C SER A 346 -5.84 30.55 4.29
N GLY A 347 -7.00 30.93 3.74
CA GLY A 347 -7.88 30.06 2.95
C GLY A 347 -7.55 30.01 1.45
N ALA A 348 -6.55 30.75 0.98
CA ALA A 348 -6.16 30.78 -0.43
C ALA A 348 -5.58 29.44 -0.89
N ALA A 349 -5.40 29.30 -2.21
CA ALA A 349 -4.84 28.09 -2.84
C ALA A 349 -3.49 27.67 -2.22
N GLU A 350 -2.69 28.64 -1.77
CA GLU A 350 -1.40 28.41 -1.11
C GLU A 350 -1.30 29.03 0.30
N GLY A 351 -2.45 29.27 0.94
CA GLY A 351 -2.54 29.83 2.29
C GLY A 351 -2.17 28.83 3.40
N SER A 352 -1.98 29.31 4.63
CA SER A 352 -1.52 28.45 5.74
C SER A 352 -2.41 27.26 6.04
N SER A 353 -3.70 27.30 5.71
CA SER A 353 -4.62 26.16 5.88
C SER A 353 -4.10 24.87 5.22
N LYS A 354 -3.27 24.99 4.17
CA LYS A 354 -2.66 23.87 3.47
C LYS A 354 -1.70 23.06 4.34
N LEU A 355 -1.09 23.65 5.37
CA LEU A 355 -0.17 22.95 6.27
C LEU A 355 -0.81 21.78 7.03
N THR A 356 -2.13 21.69 7.10
CA THR A 356 -2.84 20.68 7.91
C THR A 356 -4.11 20.14 7.23
N ASP A 357 -4.28 20.31 5.92
CA ASP A 357 -5.57 20.03 5.24
C ASP A 357 -5.79 18.56 4.83
N SER A 358 -4.77 17.73 4.96
CA SER A 358 -4.72 16.29 4.66
C SER A 358 -4.60 16.01 3.17
N TYR A 359 -4.13 17.02 2.42
CA TYR A 359 -3.97 16.95 0.99
C TYR A 359 -2.52 17.29 0.62
N TYR A 360 -1.69 16.25 0.57
CA TYR A 360 -0.25 16.30 0.30
C TYR A 360 0.13 16.93 -1.06
N ASN A 361 -0.83 17.17 -1.95
CA ASN A 361 -0.62 17.81 -3.24
C ASN A 361 -0.91 19.32 -3.23
N THR A 362 -1.44 19.89 -2.14
CA THR A 362 -1.46 21.35 -1.93
C THR A 362 -0.21 21.75 -1.15
N LYS A 363 0.08 23.06 -1.09
CA LYS A 363 1.19 23.59 -0.30
C LYS A 363 0.83 24.94 0.30
N PHE A 364 1.37 25.21 1.46
CA PHE A 364 1.59 26.58 1.90
C PHE A 364 2.76 27.17 1.13
N PHE A 365 2.61 28.38 0.61
CA PHE A 365 3.69 29.16 0.01
C PHE A 365 3.81 30.50 0.72
N LEU A 366 5.05 30.87 1.06
CA LEU A 366 5.37 32.15 1.66
C LEU A 366 6.51 32.81 0.88
N GLY A 367 6.17 33.87 0.16
CA GLY A 367 7.16 34.73 -0.49
C GLY A 367 7.91 35.59 0.53
N ALA A 368 9.19 35.87 0.25
CA ALA A 368 10.06 36.65 1.15
C ALA A 368 10.07 36.09 2.59
N TYR A 369 10.33 34.79 2.70
CA TYR A 369 10.35 34.03 3.94
C TYR A 369 11.32 34.65 4.97
N PRO A 370 10.84 35.02 6.17
CA PRO A 370 11.71 35.39 7.27
C PRO A 370 12.22 34.13 7.98
N THR A 371 13.52 34.09 8.32
CA THR A 371 14.13 32.97 9.08
C THR A 371 13.62 32.83 10.52
N SER A 372 12.70 33.70 10.94
CA SER A 372 11.97 33.64 12.20
C SER A 372 10.55 33.04 12.06
N PHE A 373 10.17 32.59 10.86
CA PHE A 373 8.85 32.04 10.59
C PHE A 373 8.52 30.84 11.48
N TYR A 374 7.25 30.78 11.91
CA TYR A 374 6.71 29.58 12.52
C TYR A 374 5.26 29.32 12.19
N ALA A 375 4.91 28.03 12.17
CA ALA A 375 3.55 27.54 12.28
C ALA A 375 3.30 27.06 13.71
N MET A 376 2.09 27.25 14.22
CA MET A 376 1.71 26.92 15.60
C MET A 376 0.37 26.19 15.64
N LEU A 377 0.33 25.07 16.35
CA LEU A 377 -0.86 24.30 16.65
C LEU A 377 -1.29 24.60 18.10
N ASN A 378 -2.52 25.07 18.23
CA ASN A 378 -3.14 25.47 19.49
C ASN A 378 -4.20 24.45 19.88
N PHE A 379 -3.87 23.59 20.85
CA PHE A 379 -4.79 22.58 21.35
C PHE A 379 -5.72 23.14 22.43
N PRO A 380 -7.00 22.74 22.47
CA PRO A 380 -7.92 23.14 23.53
C PRO A 380 -7.50 22.59 24.91
N THR A 381 -6.92 21.40 24.92
CA THR A 381 -6.36 20.74 26.11
C THR A 381 -4.92 20.32 25.85
N ALA A 382 -4.08 20.34 26.87
CA ALA A 382 -2.67 19.99 26.72
C ALA A 382 -2.51 18.54 26.23
N GLN A 383 -1.69 18.33 25.21
CA GLN A 383 -1.43 17.02 24.59
C GLN A 383 0.03 16.62 24.77
N VAL A 384 0.32 15.32 24.85
CA VAL A 384 1.69 14.80 24.80
C VAL A 384 2.00 14.37 23.37
N ILE A 385 2.72 15.19 22.63
CA ILE A 385 3.22 14.85 21.29
C ILE A 385 4.59 14.18 21.41
N LYS A 386 4.79 13.09 20.67
CA LYS A 386 6.03 12.28 20.65
C LYS A 386 6.68 12.20 19.27
N GLY A 387 6.05 12.78 18.27
CA GLY A 387 6.57 12.80 16.92
C GLY A 387 5.82 13.77 16.03
N TYR A 388 6.30 13.91 14.81
CA TYR A 388 5.69 14.76 13.80
C TYR A 388 6.07 14.28 12.40
N THR A 389 5.30 14.68 11.41
CA THR A 389 5.67 14.53 10.00
C THR A 389 5.76 15.88 9.32
N ILE A 390 6.62 15.96 8.30
CA ILE A 390 6.76 17.10 7.41
C ILE A 390 6.73 16.57 5.99
N THR A 391 5.87 17.15 5.14
CA THR A 391 5.80 16.79 3.71
C THR A 391 6.30 17.94 2.86
N SER A 392 7.31 17.67 2.02
CA SER A 392 7.81 18.67 1.07
C SER A 392 6.72 19.18 0.14
N GLY A 393 6.84 20.42 -0.35
CA GLY A 393 5.92 20.98 -1.34
C GLY A 393 5.79 20.14 -2.63
N ASN A 394 5.03 20.65 -3.60
CA ASN A 394 4.89 20.03 -4.92
C ASN A 394 5.71 20.72 -6.03
N ASP A 395 6.51 21.74 -5.71
CA ASP A 395 7.09 22.69 -6.68
C ASP A 395 8.63 22.73 -6.61
N ALA A 396 9.26 23.67 -5.89
CA ALA A 396 10.71 23.89 -5.98
C ALA A 396 11.53 23.37 -4.77
N ILE A 397 12.63 22.64 -5.01
CA ILE A 397 13.41 21.95 -3.95
C ILE A 397 14.18 22.92 -3.03
N ASP A 398 14.55 24.08 -3.54
CA ASP A 398 15.28 25.13 -2.83
C ASP A 398 14.40 25.85 -1.78
N ARG A 399 13.07 25.73 -1.89
CA ARG A 399 12.08 26.32 -0.96
C ARG A 399 11.72 25.42 0.21
N ASP A 400 12.13 24.16 0.21
CA ASP A 400 11.75 23.20 1.24
C ASP A 400 12.47 23.48 2.58
N PRO A 401 11.85 23.18 3.75
CA PRO A 401 12.50 23.37 5.05
C PRO A 401 13.74 22.49 5.19
N LYS A 402 14.87 23.09 5.59
CA LYS A 402 16.16 22.40 5.77
C LYS A 402 16.55 22.29 7.24
N ASN A 403 16.37 23.37 8.00
CA ASN A 403 16.67 23.43 9.42
C ASN A 403 15.44 23.94 10.17
N PHE A 404 14.99 23.20 11.17
CA PHE A 404 13.80 23.58 11.94
C PHE A 404 13.85 23.00 13.36
N LYS A 405 12.98 23.53 14.21
CA LYS A 405 12.80 23.10 15.59
C LYS A 405 11.34 22.80 15.84
N ILE A 406 11.08 21.81 16.68
CA ILE A 406 9.78 21.65 17.34
C ILE A 406 9.90 22.25 18.73
N MET A 407 9.06 23.23 19.00
CA MET A 407 8.98 23.91 20.29
C MET A 407 7.59 23.71 20.89
N ALA A 408 7.48 23.74 22.22
CA ALA A 408 6.19 23.65 22.88
C ALA A 408 6.06 24.57 24.10
N SER A 409 4.84 24.95 24.43
CA SER A 409 4.52 25.88 25.51
C SER A 409 3.15 25.59 26.13
N ASN A 410 2.96 26.00 27.39
CA ASN A 410 1.66 26.03 28.06
C ASN A 410 1.10 27.44 28.26
N ASP A 411 1.92 28.49 28.06
CA ASP A 411 1.53 29.90 28.21
C ASP A 411 1.53 30.68 26.88
N GLY A 412 1.97 30.04 25.78
CA GLY A 412 2.03 30.63 24.45
C GLY A 412 3.17 31.64 24.25
N THR A 413 4.02 31.86 25.25
CA THR A 413 5.10 32.87 25.23
C THR A 413 6.47 32.27 25.53
N ASN A 414 6.58 31.41 26.55
CA ASN A 414 7.81 30.71 26.90
C ASN A 414 7.81 29.31 26.26
N PHE A 415 8.72 29.10 25.31
CA PHE A 415 8.79 27.86 24.54
C PHE A 415 9.98 26.99 24.94
N THR A 416 9.69 25.72 25.24
CA THR A 416 10.68 24.65 25.43
C THR A 416 10.99 24.00 24.09
N GLN A 417 12.27 23.78 23.77
CA GLN A 417 12.66 23.01 22.58
C GLN A 417 12.46 21.52 22.84
N LEU A 418 11.67 20.86 21.99
CA LEU A 418 11.42 19.42 22.05
C LEU A 418 12.25 18.64 21.03
N ASP A 419 12.49 19.22 19.85
CA ASP A 419 13.32 18.62 18.81
C ASP A 419 14.05 19.68 17.99
N ILE A 420 15.17 19.30 17.38
CA ILE A 420 15.93 20.11 16.43
C ILE A 420 16.42 19.24 15.28
N ARG A 421 16.20 19.72 14.06
CA ARG A 421 16.67 19.08 12.82
C ARG A 421 17.51 20.04 12.00
N SER A 422 18.49 19.50 11.32
CA SER A 422 19.43 20.28 10.51
C SER A 422 19.84 19.49 9.28
N ASN A 423 20.01 20.19 8.17
CA ASN A 423 20.37 19.65 6.86
C ASN A 423 19.39 18.58 6.36
N GLU A 424 18.11 18.73 6.68
CA GLU A 424 17.08 17.89 6.08
C GLU A 424 16.97 18.19 4.58
N ALA A 425 16.81 17.13 3.80
CA ALA A 425 16.61 17.19 2.36
C ALA A 425 15.55 16.18 1.94
N PHE A 426 14.72 16.55 0.96
CA PHE A 426 13.67 15.69 0.41
C PHE A 426 14.10 15.21 -0.98
N ALA A 427 14.13 13.89 -1.18
CA ALA A 427 14.60 13.25 -2.41
C ALA A 427 13.57 13.31 -3.56
N SER A 428 12.31 13.56 -3.22
CA SER A 428 11.20 13.68 -4.16
C SER A 428 10.21 14.75 -3.70
N ARG A 429 9.34 15.19 -4.61
CA ARG A 429 8.21 16.07 -4.28
C ARG A 429 7.15 15.32 -3.50
N ASN A 430 6.39 16.05 -2.67
CA ASN A 430 5.37 15.49 -1.79
C ASN A 430 5.89 14.34 -0.91
N GLN A 431 7.19 14.37 -0.60
CA GLN A 431 7.82 13.35 0.23
C GLN A 431 7.53 13.66 1.69
N THR A 432 6.90 12.72 2.38
CA THR A 432 6.67 12.81 3.83
C THR A 432 7.85 12.19 4.58
N LYS A 433 8.42 12.95 5.51
CA LYS A 433 9.38 12.45 6.50
C LYS A 433 8.75 12.41 7.89
N LYS A 434 8.98 11.34 8.63
CA LYS A 434 8.53 11.14 10.01
C LYS A 434 9.71 11.31 10.98
N TYR A 435 9.49 12.06 12.04
CA TYR A 435 10.44 12.30 13.11
C TYR A 435 9.81 11.90 14.44
N SER A 436 10.61 11.29 15.32
CA SER A 436 10.22 10.96 16.69
C SER A 436 11.17 11.64 17.67
N PHE A 437 10.63 11.97 18.84
CA PHE A 437 11.39 12.54 19.95
C PHE A 437 10.76 12.08 21.28
N THR A 438 11.55 12.10 22.35
CA THR A 438 11.04 11.74 23.67
C THR A 438 10.34 12.94 24.29
N ASN A 439 9.09 12.76 24.71
CA ASN A 439 8.37 13.74 25.49
C ASN A 439 7.32 13.07 26.37
N THR A 440 7.29 13.47 27.64
CA THR A 440 6.31 13.03 28.64
C THR A 440 5.45 14.19 29.13
N THR A 441 5.78 15.43 28.77
CA THR A 441 5.10 16.64 29.23
C THR A 441 4.03 17.03 28.23
N ALA A 442 2.83 17.32 28.75
CA ALA A 442 1.73 17.81 27.94
C ALA A 442 1.84 19.33 27.72
N TYR A 443 1.62 19.77 26.48
CA TYR A 443 1.64 21.18 26.10
C TYR A 443 0.38 21.57 25.32
N LYS A 444 -0.08 22.82 25.47
CA LYS A 444 -1.18 23.38 24.68
C LYS A 444 -0.73 23.90 23.32
N TYR A 445 0.49 24.44 23.25
CA TYR A 445 1.03 25.07 22.06
C TYR A 445 2.19 24.25 21.54
N TYR A 446 2.15 23.87 20.27
CA TYR A 446 3.27 23.26 19.57
C TYR A 446 3.63 24.13 18.37
N ARG A 447 4.92 24.32 18.11
CA ARG A 447 5.42 25.24 17.08
C ARG A 447 6.47 24.56 16.22
N LEU A 448 6.25 24.57 14.90
CA LEU A 448 7.27 24.30 13.91
C LEU A 448 7.98 25.62 13.58
N TYR A 449 9.20 25.75 14.06
CA TYR A 449 10.02 26.95 13.87
C TYR A 449 11.09 26.69 12.80
N ILE A 450 10.92 27.27 11.61
CA ILE A 450 11.81 27.02 10.48
C ILE A 450 12.89 28.09 10.51
N THR A 451 14.15 27.64 10.54
CA THR A 451 15.34 28.50 10.67
C THR A 451 16.10 28.65 9.36
N ALA A 452 15.97 27.69 8.45
CA ALA A 452 16.53 27.75 7.11
C ALA A 452 15.74 26.84 6.16
N ASN A 453 15.64 27.27 4.91
CA ASN A 453 15.23 26.43 3.78
C ASN A 453 16.47 25.99 2.98
N ASN A 454 16.26 25.45 1.79
CA ASN A 454 17.31 24.92 0.94
C ASN A 454 17.89 25.94 -0.07
N GLY A 455 17.87 27.24 0.29
CA GLY A 455 18.60 28.31 -0.41
C GLY A 455 17.73 29.36 -1.11
N SER A 456 16.40 29.19 -1.12
CA SER A 456 15.48 30.16 -1.72
C SER A 456 15.21 31.36 -0.81
N VAL A 457 14.69 32.46 -1.37
CA VAL A 457 14.08 33.55 -0.58
C VAL A 457 12.63 33.25 -0.18
N ASP A 458 12.05 32.19 -0.74
CA ASP A 458 10.68 31.75 -0.47
C ASP A 458 10.67 30.46 0.37
N LEU A 459 9.56 30.20 1.04
CA LEU A 459 9.30 28.94 1.74
C LEU A 459 8.09 28.24 1.16
N GLN A 460 8.13 26.92 1.13
CA GLN A 460 6.94 26.11 0.91
C GLN A 460 6.89 24.90 1.84
N LEU A 461 5.68 24.43 2.14
CA LEU A 461 5.48 23.18 2.87
C LEU A 461 4.08 22.62 2.60
N SER A 462 3.98 21.32 2.30
CA SER A 462 2.68 20.69 2.05
C SER A 462 1.95 20.33 3.32
N GLU A 463 2.61 19.66 4.26
CA GLU A 463 1.94 19.20 5.48
C GLU A 463 2.88 19.27 6.69
N TRP A 464 2.31 19.59 7.84
CA TRP A 464 2.91 19.40 9.15
C TRP A 464 1.91 18.72 10.08
N ARG A 465 2.25 17.49 10.51
CA ARG A 465 1.42 16.71 11.43
C ARG A 465 2.11 16.46 12.75
N VAL A 466 1.35 16.36 13.83
CA VAL A 466 1.85 15.98 15.15
C VAL A 466 1.22 14.67 15.62
N LEU A 467 2.07 13.85 16.21
CA LEU A 467 1.81 12.44 16.47
C LEU A 467 1.88 12.13 17.97
N GLN A 468 0.91 11.36 18.46
CA GLN A 468 0.80 10.88 19.85
C GLN A 468 1.02 9.38 19.98
#